data_AF-A0A2X3CR57-F1
#
_entry.id   AF-A0A2X3CR57-F1
#
_cell.length_a   1.000
_cell.length_b   1.000
_cell.length_c   1.000
_cell.angle_alpha   90.00
_cell.angle_beta   90.00
_cell.angle_gamma   90.00
#
_symmetry.space_group_name_H-M   'P 1'
#
loop_
_entity.id
_entity.type
_entity.pdbx_description
1 polymer ?
#
loop_
_entity_poly.entity_id
_entity_poly.type
_entity_poly.pdbx_seq_one_letter_code
_entity_poly.pdbx_strand_id
1 'polypeptide(L)' 'MDGTEQPLTARARNFANKIHGRFGVAILLHDERLSTVEARAGLFEHGGYRALNKGSVDSASAVVILESYFEQSF' A
#
# COMPACT_ATOMS: atom_id res chain seq x y z
N MET A 1 2.02 -15.95 4.46
CA MET A 1 2.35 -14.73 5.22
C MET A 1 2.82 -15.15 6.60
N ASP A 2 4.13 -15.33 6.74
CA ASP A 2 4.84 -15.76 7.95
C ASP A 2 5.72 -14.65 8.54
N GLY A 3 5.63 -13.42 8.01
CA GLY A 3 6.45 -12.28 8.42
C GLY A 3 7.85 -12.25 7.82
N THR A 4 8.17 -13.16 6.92
CA THR A 4 9.45 -13.13 6.21
C THR A 4 9.47 -12.01 5.17
N GLU A 5 10.66 -11.45 4.94
CA GLU A 5 10.85 -10.46 3.88
C GLU A 5 10.54 -11.09 2.51
N GLN A 6 9.87 -10.32 1.68
CA GLN A 6 9.57 -10.71 0.31
C GLN A 6 10.57 -10.04 -0.65
N PRO A 7 10.78 -10.59 -1.85
CA PRO A 7 11.61 -9.92 -2.86
C PRO A 7 11.20 -8.47 -3.16
N LEU A 8 9.92 -8.12 -2.93
CA LEU A 8 9.41 -6.76 -3.09
C LEU A 8 9.84 -5.81 -1.95
N THR A 9 10.11 -6.33 -0.75
CA THR A 9 10.52 -5.55 0.43
C THR A 9 11.80 -4.76 0.17
N ALA A 10 12.80 -5.40 -0.45
CA ALA A 10 14.04 -4.72 -0.83
C ALA A 10 13.82 -3.59 -1.84
N ARG A 11 12.88 -3.76 -2.77
CA ARG A 11 12.54 -2.73 -3.76
C ARG A 11 11.81 -1.55 -3.11
N ALA A 12 10.91 -1.81 -2.17
CA ALA A 12 10.22 -0.78 -1.40
C ALA A 12 11.21 0.08 -0.58
N ARG A 13 12.17 -0.55 0.11
CA ARG A 13 13.25 0.16 0.83
C ARG A 13 14.08 1.06 -0.10
N ASN A 14 14.47 0.55 -1.26
CA ASN A 14 15.22 1.34 -2.24
C ASN A 14 14.40 2.52 -2.78
N PHE A 15 13.09 2.35 -2.95
CA PHE A 15 12.21 3.43 -3.37
C PHE A 15 12.06 4.50 -2.29
N ALA A 16 11.88 4.11 -1.03
CA ALA A 16 11.87 5.03 0.11
C ALA A 16 13.14 5.89 0.18
N ASN A 17 14.32 5.28 0.03
CA ASN A 17 15.59 5.99 0.01
C ASN A 17 15.68 7.01 -1.15
N LYS A 18 15.14 6.68 -2.33
CA LYS A 18 15.08 7.61 -3.46
C LYS A 18 14.16 8.80 -3.18
N ILE A 19 13.01 8.58 -2.54
CA ILE A 19 12.09 9.67 -2.15
C ILE A 19 12.78 10.56 -1.11
N HIS A 20 13.38 9.96 -0.08
CA HIS A 20 14.11 10.72 0.94
C HIS A 20 15.25 11.55 0.33
N GLY A 21 16.10 10.94 -0.50
CA GLY A 21 17.21 11.65 -1.14
C GLY A 21 16.77 12.74 -2.11
N ARG A 22 15.61 12.61 -2.74
CA ARG A 22 15.08 13.61 -3.69
C ARG A 22 14.38 14.79 -3.00
N PHE A 23 13.66 14.54 -1.91
CA PHE A 23 12.76 15.53 -1.31
C PHE A 23 13.14 15.93 0.12
N GLY A 24 14.07 15.24 0.76
CA GLY A 24 14.52 15.51 2.14
C GLY A 24 13.50 15.20 3.23
N VAL A 25 12.35 14.59 2.88
CA VAL A 25 11.28 14.29 3.84
C VAL A 25 11.54 12.99 4.60
N ALA A 26 11.09 12.92 5.84
CA ALA A 26 11.11 11.67 6.60
C ALA A 26 10.20 10.62 5.94
N ILE A 27 10.67 9.38 5.85
CA ILE A 27 9.92 8.26 5.29
C ILE A 27 9.71 7.21 6.36
N LEU A 28 8.47 6.78 6.53
CA LEU A 28 8.10 5.66 7.38
C LEU A 28 7.75 4.47 6.48
N LEU A 29 8.28 3.30 6.82
CA LEU A 29 7.95 2.05 6.15
C LEU A 29 6.91 1.31 6.99
N HIS A 30 5.89 0.78 6.31
CA HIS A 30 4.82 0.00 6.91
C HIS A 30 4.80 -1.39 6.28
N ASP A 31 4.62 -2.44 7.09
CA ASP A 31 4.45 -3.80 6.57
C ASP A 31 3.01 -3.95 6.06
N GLU A 32 2.85 -3.86 4.74
CA GLU A 32 1.56 -4.01 4.06
C GLU A 32 1.28 -5.47 3.74
N ARG A 33 0.03 -5.89 3.98
CA ARG A 33 -0.46 -7.22 3.62
C ARG A 33 -1.89 -7.12 3.12
N LEU A 34 -2.18 -7.83 2.02
CA LEU A 34 -3.52 -8.00 1.44
C LEU A 34 -4.23 -6.70 0.97
N SER A 35 -3.57 -5.55 0.93
CA SER A 35 -4.17 -4.27 0.55
C SER A 35 -4.83 -4.32 -0.83
N THR A 36 -4.24 -5.04 -1.79
CA THR A 36 -4.82 -5.17 -3.13
C THR A 36 -6.11 -6.01 -3.12
N VAL A 37 -6.21 -7.00 -2.24
CA VAL A 37 -7.41 -7.83 -2.10
C VAL A 37 -8.52 -7.00 -1.46
N GLU A 38 -8.20 -6.30 -0.37
CA GLU A 38 -9.13 -5.43 0.35
C GLU A 38 -9.61 -4.27 -0.51
N ALA A 39 -8.69 -3.57 -1.19
CA ALA A 39 -9.00 -2.49 -2.13
C ALA A 39 -9.93 -2.96 -3.26
N ARG A 40 -9.67 -4.15 -3.82
CA ARG A 40 -10.56 -4.72 -4.86
C ARG A 40 -11.93 -5.06 -4.30
N ALA A 41 -12.02 -5.62 -3.09
CA ALA A 41 -13.30 -5.94 -2.46
C ALA A 41 -14.13 -4.66 -2.24
N GLY A 42 -13.54 -3.63 -1.60
CA GLY A 42 -14.24 -2.37 -1.36
C GLY A 42 -14.67 -1.65 -2.64
N LEU A 43 -13.80 -1.58 -3.66
CA LEU A 43 -14.17 -1.00 -4.95
C LEU A 43 -15.29 -1.78 -5.66
N PHE A 44 -15.27 -3.11 -5.55
CA PHE A 44 -16.30 -3.96 -6.14
C PHE A 44 -17.66 -3.76 -5.46
N GLU A 45 -17.70 -3.66 -4.13
CA GLU A 45 -18.94 -3.40 -3.38
C GLU A 45 -19.62 -2.09 -3.80
N HIS A 46 -18.83 -1.05 -4.14
CA HIS A 46 -19.37 0.26 -4.51
C HIS A 46 -19.68 0.45 -5.99
N GLY A 47 -19.01 -0.27 -6.90
CA GLY A 47 -19.16 -0.02 -8.35
C GLY A 47 -19.02 -1.25 -9.25
N GLY A 48 -19.00 -2.45 -8.67
CA GLY A 48 -18.86 -3.71 -9.38
C GLY A 48 -17.61 -3.76 -10.25
N TYR A 49 -17.64 -4.58 -11.31
CA TYR A 49 -16.50 -4.76 -12.20
C TYR A 49 -16.02 -3.49 -12.91
N ARG A 50 -16.89 -2.49 -13.10
CA ARG A 50 -16.53 -1.23 -13.78
C ARG A 50 -15.61 -0.35 -12.93
N ALA A 51 -15.65 -0.50 -11.61
CA ALA A 51 -14.78 0.23 -10.69
C ALA A 51 -13.37 -0.38 -10.56
N LEU A 52 -13.17 -1.62 -11.01
CA LEU A 52 -11.92 -2.39 -10.82
C LEU A 52 -10.82 -2.08 -11.85
N ASN A 53 -10.77 -0.85 -12.37
CA ASN A 53 -9.64 -0.45 -13.22
C ASN A 53 -8.37 -0.33 -12.37
N LYS A 54 -7.21 -0.54 -13.00
CA LYS A 54 -5.91 -0.60 -12.30
C LYS A 54 -5.62 0.65 -11.48
N GLY A 55 -5.88 1.84 -12.01
CA GLY A 55 -5.59 3.10 -11.30
C GLY A 55 -6.43 3.26 -10.03
N SER A 56 -7.71 2.86 -10.09
CA SER A 56 -8.58 2.85 -8.90
C SER A 56 -8.10 1.86 -7.86
N VAL A 57 -7.74 0.63 -8.27
CA VAL A 57 -7.22 -0.39 -7.34
C VAL A 57 -5.92 0.06 -6.69
N ASP A 58 -4.96 0.57 -7.46
CA ASP A 58 -3.67 1.04 -6.93
C ASP A 58 -3.86 2.18 -5.92
N SER A 59 -4.78 3.12 -6.20
CA SER A 59 -5.08 4.23 -5.29
C SER A 59 -5.80 3.77 -4.02
N ALA A 60 -6.76 2.85 -4.15
CA ALA A 60 -7.45 2.27 -3.00
C ALA A 60 -6.51 1.42 -2.13
N SER A 61 -5.57 0.69 -2.71
CA SER A 61 -4.53 -0.01 -1.94
C SER A 61 -3.70 0.96 -1.11
N ALA A 62 -3.38 2.14 -1.64
CA ALA A 62 -2.65 3.17 -0.88
C ALA A 62 -3.46 3.72 0.30
N VAL A 63 -4.79 3.84 0.15
CA VAL A 63 -5.68 4.20 1.26
C VAL A 63 -5.64 3.14 2.36
N VAL A 64 -5.80 1.86 1.99
CA VAL A 64 -5.75 0.74 2.94
C VAL A 64 -4.41 0.69 3.71
N ILE A 65 -3.29 0.93 3.03
CA ILE A 65 -1.97 1.02 3.68
C ILE A 65 -1.95 2.13 4.75
N LEU A 66 -2.50 3.30 4.42
CA LEU A 66 -2.50 4.46 5.31
C LEU A 66 -3.43 4.25 6.51
N GLU A 67 -4.60 3.65 6.29
CA GLU A 67 -5.52 3.26 7.36
C GLU A 67 -4.87 2.27 8.32
N SER A 68 -4.26 1.20 7.78
CA SER A 68 -3.52 0.21 8.57
C SER A 68 -2.38 0.83 9.38
N TYR A 69 -1.69 1.83 8.82
CA TYR A 69 -0.65 2.57 9.54
C TYR A 69 -1.22 3.35 10.74
N PHE A 70 -2.36 4.02 10.56
CA PHE A 70 -3.02 4.73 11.66
C PHE A 70 -3.54 3.77 12.74
N GLU A 71 -4.11 2.62 12.36
CA GLU A 71 -4.59 1.60 13.31
C GLU A 71 -3.48 0.98 14.16
N GLN A 72 -2.25 0.89 13.65
CA GLN A 72 -1.12 0.32 14.38
C GLN A 72 -0.30 1.35 15.16
N SER A 73 -0.46 2.64 14.86
CA SER A 73 0.31 3.73 15.47
C SER A 73 -0.41 4.40 16.65
N PHE A 74 -1.68 4.06 16.88
CA PHE A 74 -2.55 4.57 17.96
C PHE A 74 -3.25 3.42 18.68
#